data_AF-A0A2D4N0E4-F1
#
_entry.id   AF-A0A2D4N0E4-F1
#
_cell.length_a   1.000
_cell.length_b   1.000
_cell.length_c   1.000
_cell.angle_alpha   90.00
_cell.angle_beta   90.00
_cell.angle_gamma   90.00
#
_symmetry.space_group_name_H-M   'P 1'
#
loop_
_entity.id
_entity.type
_entity.pdbx_description
1 polymer ?
#
loop_
_entity_poly.entity_id
_entity_poly.type
_entity_poly.pdbx_seq_one_letter_code
_entity_poly.pdbx_strand_id
1 'polypeptide(L)'
;NIAQILRKDLSLFMEFFISMSETIKYNDDDHKTVFLKTLNEQRLEGEFCDIAIVVEDVKFRAHRCVLAACSTYFKKLFKKLEVDSSSVIEIDFLRSDIFEEVLNYMYTAKISV
;
A
#
# COMPACT_ATOMS: atom_id res chain seq x y z
N ASN A 1 -17.45 10.60 -18.51
CA ASN A 1 -18.13 9.39 -17.99
C ASN A 1 -17.13 8.65 -17.11
N ILE A 2 -17.52 8.09 -15.96
CA ILE A 2 -16.68 7.26 -15.07
C ILE A 2 -15.84 6.22 -15.85
N ALA A 3 -16.36 5.74 -17.00
CA ALA A 3 -15.67 4.89 -17.97
C ALA A 3 -14.47 5.52 -18.73
N GLN A 4 -14.19 6.81 -18.57
CA GLN A 4 -12.97 7.48 -19.07
C GLN A 4 -11.91 7.65 -17.97
N ILE A 5 -12.31 7.58 -16.69
CA ILE A 5 -11.41 7.71 -15.54
C ILE A 5 -10.79 6.33 -15.22
N LEU A 6 -11.57 5.24 -15.34
CA LEU A 6 -11.08 3.85 -15.26
C LEU A 6 -10.15 3.44 -16.42
N ARG A 7 -9.97 4.30 -17.44
CA ARG A 7 -9.26 3.98 -18.69
C ARG A 7 -7.73 4.11 -18.60
N LYS A 8 -7.19 4.54 -17.45
CA LYS A 8 -5.74 4.69 -17.21
C LYS A 8 -5.14 3.59 -16.32
N ASP A 9 -5.96 2.71 -15.74
CA ASP A 9 -5.50 1.61 -14.88
C ASP A 9 -5.31 0.31 -15.68
N LEU A 10 -4.09 0.14 -16.20
CA LEU A 10 -3.33 -1.06 -16.63
C LEU A 10 -3.97 -2.36 -17.18
N SER A 11 -5.15 -2.79 -16.79
CA SER A 11 -5.68 -4.13 -17.13
C SER A 11 -6.28 -4.20 -18.54
N LEU A 12 -6.94 -3.13 -18.99
CA LEU A 12 -7.57 -3.06 -20.32
C LEU A 12 -6.57 -3.01 -21.49
N PHE A 13 -5.31 -2.62 -21.24
CA PHE A 13 -4.25 -2.65 -22.25
C PHE A 13 -3.62 -4.05 -22.38
N MET A 14 -3.46 -4.76 -21.26
CA MET A 14 -3.04 -6.16 -21.25
C MET A 14 -4.05 -7.07 -21.99
N GLU A 15 -5.36 -6.83 -21.83
CA GLU A 15 -6.42 -7.55 -22.54
C GLU A 15 -6.39 -7.35 -24.07
N PHE A 16 -6.03 -6.14 -24.54
CA PHE A 16 -5.88 -5.88 -25.98
C PHE A 16 -4.70 -6.64 -26.60
N PHE A 17 -3.60 -6.78 -25.85
CA PHE A 17 -2.38 -7.46 -26.30
C PHE A 17 -2.50 -8.99 -26.31
N ILE A 18 -3.21 -9.57 -25.33
CA ILE A 18 -3.43 -11.03 -25.19
C ILE A 18 -4.36 -11.57 -26.30
N SER A 19 -5.25 -10.72 -26.82
CA SER A 19 -6.22 -11.07 -27.87
C SER A 19 -5.59 -11.38 -29.25
N MET A 20 -4.29 -11.16 -29.47
CA MET A 20 -3.68 -11.14 -30.81
C MET A 20 -2.64 -12.24 -31.12
N SER A 21 -2.18 -13.08 -30.18
CA SER A 21 -1.37 -14.26 -30.57
C SER A 21 -1.33 -15.41 -29.55
N GLU A 22 -0.87 -16.57 -30.05
CA GLU A 22 -0.39 -17.72 -29.27
C GLU A 22 0.49 -17.27 -28.09
N THR A 23 0.37 -17.96 -26.95
CA THR A 23 0.94 -17.68 -25.61
C THR A 23 2.07 -16.64 -25.57
N ILE A 24 1.72 -15.35 -25.50
CA ILE A 24 2.68 -14.25 -25.29
C ILE A 24 3.02 -14.16 -23.80
N LYS A 25 4.32 -14.18 -23.48
CA LYS A 25 4.82 -13.80 -22.16
C LYS A 25 5.17 -12.31 -22.18
N TYR A 26 4.39 -11.48 -21.49
CA TYR A 26 4.65 -10.06 -21.28
C TYR A 26 5.10 -9.84 -19.82
N ASN A 27 6.16 -9.04 -19.64
CA ASN A 27 6.68 -8.66 -18.33
C ASN A 27 6.85 -7.13 -18.30
N ASP A 28 6.20 -6.48 -17.34
CA ASP A 28 6.31 -5.04 -17.10
C ASP A 28 7.23 -4.83 -15.88
N ASP A 29 8.48 -4.47 -16.16
CA ASP A 29 9.50 -4.31 -15.12
C ASP A 29 9.27 -3.07 -14.22
N ASP A 30 8.52 -2.08 -14.72
CA ASP A 30 8.21 -0.83 -14.02
C ASP A 30 6.93 -0.91 -13.21
N HIS A 31 6.06 -1.90 -13.50
CA HIS A 31 4.78 -2.08 -12.82
C HIS A 31 4.90 -1.99 -11.30
N LYS A 32 5.88 -2.67 -10.70
CA LYS A 32 6.13 -2.65 -9.25
C LYS A 32 6.49 -1.26 -8.72
N THR A 33 7.29 -0.52 -9.47
CA THR A 33 7.76 0.82 -9.09
C THR A 33 6.63 1.82 -9.17
N VAL A 34 5.88 1.81 -10.28
CA VAL A 34 4.72 2.68 -10.48
C VAL A 34 3.64 2.35 -9.46
N PHE A 35 3.32 1.08 -9.27
CA PHE A 35 2.32 0.62 -8.30
C PHE A 35 2.65 1.07 -6.87
N LEU A 36 3.90 0.87 -6.44
CA LEU A 36 4.33 1.26 -5.10
C LEU A 36 4.33 2.79 -4.92
N LYS A 37 4.74 3.54 -5.94
CA LYS A 37 4.66 5.00 -5.95
C LYS A 37 3.22 5.50 -5.81
N THR A 38 2.29 4.95 -6.58
CA THR A 38 0.86 5.32 -6.52
C THR A 38 0.26 5.01 -5.15
N LEU A 39 0.59 3.86 -4.55
CA LEU A 39 0.16 3.53 -3.18
C LEU A 39 0.69 4.55 -2.15
N ASN A 40 1.90 5.06 -2.35
CA ASN A 40 2.47 6.09 -1.49
C ASN A 40 1.75 7.44 -1.64
N GLU A 41 1.42 7.84 -2.86
CA GLU A 41 0.64 9.05 -3.14
C GLU A 41 -0.73 8.96 -2.46
N GLN A 42 -1.45 7.85 -2.65
CA GLN A 42 -2.74 7.58 -1.97
C GLN A 42 -2.62 7.66 -0.45
N ARG A 43 -1.55 7.10 0.13
CA ARG A 43 -1.29 7.17 1.57
C ARG A 43 -1.14 8.61 2.05
N LEU A 44 -0.34 9.41 1.35
CA LEU A 44 -0.06 10.80 1.72
C LEU A 44 -1.31 11.69 1.61
N GLU A 45 -2.18 11.39 0.64
CA GLU A 45 -3.48 12.04 0.47
C GLU A 45 -4.56 11.48 1.42
N GLY A 46 -4.27 10.35 2.09
CA GLY A 46 -5.16 9.66 3.01
C GLY A 46 -6.28 8.88 2.32
N GLU A 47 -6.21 8.74 0.99
CA GLU A 47 -7.12 7.95 0.17
C GLU A 47 -7.00 6.47 0.52
N PHE A 48 -8.14 5.77 0.57
CA PHE A 48 -8.25 4.32 0.83
C PHE A 48 -7.58 3.78 2.12
N CYS A 49 -6.97 4.64 2.93
CA CYS A 49 -6.38 4.28 4.21
C CYS A 49 -7.47 3.81 5.18
N ASP A 50 -7.39 2.54 5.56
CA ASP A 50 -8.33 1.81 6.41
C ASP A 50 -7.81 1.60 7.85
N ILE A 51 -6.65 2.19 8.15
CA ILE A 51 -6.07 2.20 9.49
C ILE A 51 -5.27 3.48 9.77
N ALA A 52 -5.26 3.85 11.05
CA ALA A 52 -4.34 4.83 11.61
C ALA A 52 -3.50 4.18 12.71
N ILE A 53 -2.20 4.46 12.71
CA ILE A 53 -1.24 4.01 13.72
C ILE A 53 -0.82 5.23 14.51
N VAL A 54 -0.94 5.17 15.83
CA VAL A 54 -0.51 6.21 16.75
C VAL A 54 0.79 5.77 17.41
N VAL A 55 1.83 6.61 17.32
CA VAL A 55 3.16 6.40 17.92
C VAL A 55 3.60 7.71 18.54
N GLU A 56 3.85 7.76 19.85
CA GLU A 56 4.21 8.99 20.58
C GLU A 56 3.30 10.20 20.22
N ASP A 57 1.98 10.00 20.25
CA ASP A 57 0.96 10.99 19.87
C ASP A 57 0.94 11.41 18.38
N VAL A 58 1.85 10.91 17.55
CA VAL A 58 1.86 11.14 16.10
C VAL A 58 0.98 10.10 15.41
N LYS A 59 0.06 10.57 14.56
CA LYS A 59 -0.90 9.72 13.83
C LYS A 59 -0.48 9.51 12.38
N PHE A 60 -0.28 8.25 12.00
CA PHE A 60 0.08 7.82 10.66
C PHE A 60 -1.10 7.09 9.99
N ARG A 61 -1.62 7.62 8.90
CA ARG A 61 -2.61 6.92 8.07
C ARG A 61 -1.91 5.92 7.16
N ALA A 62 -2.48 4.73 6.99
CA ALA A 62 -1.93 3.68 6.14
C ALA A 62 -3.01 2.73 5.61
N HIS A 63 -2.60 1.89 4.66
CA HIS A 63 -3.35 0.73 4.19
C HIS A 63 -2.91 -0.54 4.92
N ARG A 64 -3.84 -1.28 5.52
CA ARG A 64 -3.57 -2.56 6.19
C ARG A 64 -2.91 -3.56 5.27
N CYS A 65 -3.32 -3.61 4.00
CA CYS A 65 -2.80 -4.55 3.02
C CYS A 65 -1.28 -4.36 2.78
N VAL A 66 -0.82 -3.11 2.66
CA VAL A 66 0.61 -2.79 2.50
C VAL A 66 1.38 -3.17 3.76
N LEU A 67 0.91 -2.75 4.93
CA LEU A 67 1.55 -3.08 6.21
C LEU A 67 1.66 -4.59 6.43
N ALA A 68 0.60 -5.35 6.13
CA ALA A 68 0.57 -6.80 6.28
C ALA A 68 1.41 -7.56 5.23
N ALA A 69 1.55 -7.00 4.03
CA ALA A 69 2.44 -7.54 3.00
C ALA A 69 3.91 -7.35 3.38
N CYS A 70 4.26 -6.21 3.97
CA CYS A 70 5.63 -5.88 4.36
C CYS A 70 6.05 -6.43 5.73
N SER A 71 5.11 -6.74 6.63
CA SER A 71 5.42 -7.12 8.02
C SER A 71 4.55 -8.25 8.57
N THR A 72 5.21 -9.29 9.06
CA THR A 72 4.53 -10.40 9.75
C THR A 72 3.92 -9.99 11.08
N TYR A 73 4.44 -8.93 11.71
CA TYR A 73 3.86 -8.34 12.91
C TYR A 73 2.48 -7.77 12.60
N PHE A 74 2.38 -6.86 11.62
CA PHE A 74 1.10 -6.25 11.22
C PHE A 74 0.12 -7.30 10.70
N LYS A 75 0.61 -8.27 9.91
CA LYS A 75 -0.22 -9.39 9.44
C LYS A 75 -0.85 -10.19 10.59
N LYS A 76 -0.10 -10.46 11.66
CA LYS A 76 -0.62 -11.17 12.84
C LYS A 76 -1.54 -10.28 13.67
N LEU A 77 -1.19 -9.00 13.82
CA LEU A 77 -1.99 -8.02 14.55
C LEU A 77 -3.38 -7.88 13.93
N PHE A 78 -3.47 -7.65 12.61
CA PHE A 78 -4.76 -7.49 11.91
C PHE A 78 -5.58 -8.76 11.80
N LYS A 79 -4.99 -9.94 11.99
CA LYS A 79 -5.75 -11.19 12.11
C LYS A 79 -6.39 -11.37 13.48
N LYS A 80 -5.80 -10.77 14.52
CA LYS A 80 -6.32 -10.82 15.90
C LYS A 80 -7.35 -9.73 16.15
N LEU A 81 -7.15 -8.56 15.55
CA LEU A 81 -8.13 -7.49 15.55
C LEU A 81 -9.26 -7.90 14.60
N GLU A 82 -10.46 -8.16 15.11
CA GLU A 82 -11.63 -8.38 14.26
C GLU A 82 -11.78 -7.20 13.31
N VAL A 83 -11.94 -7.48 12.02
CA VAL A 83 -11.71 -6.54 10.89
C VAL A 83 -12.50 -5.23 11.00
N ASP A 84 -13.63 -5.23 11.72
CA ASP A 84 -14.53 -4.08 11.86
C ASP A 84 -14.40 -3.29 13.18
N SER A 85 -13.53 -3.71 14.10
CA SER A 85 -13.61 -3.24 15.50
C SER A 85 -12.72 -2.04 15.85
N SER A 86 -11.62 -1.80 15.11
CA SER A 86 -10.81 -0.60 15.34
C SER A 86 -10.06 -0.14 14.10
N SER A 87 -10.28 1.10 13.69
CA SER A 87 -9.52 1.81 12.65
C SER A 87 -8.27 2.51 13.20
N VAL A 88 -8.00 2.42 14.51
CA VAL A 88 -6.86 3.05 15.17
C VAL A 88 -6.13 2.04 16.04
N ILE A 89 -4.81 1.94 15.89
CA ILE A 89 -3.95 1.14 16.76
C ILE A 89 -2.84 2.00 17.33
N GLU A 90 -2.38 1.66 18.53
CA GLU A 90 -1.28 2.35 19.19
C GLU A 90 -0.07 1.42 19.27
N ILE A 91 1.12 1.99 19.05
CA ILE A 91 2.42 1.31 19.15
C ILE A 91 3.29 2.13 20.10
N ASP A 92 3.72 1.53 21.19
CA ASP A 92 4.44 2.16 22.30
C ASP A 92 5.93 1.78 22.38
N PHE A 93 6.37 0.80 21.59
CA PHE A 93 7.74 0.28 21.61
C PHE A 93 8.66 0.91 20.56
N LEU A 94 8.16 1.87 19.77
CA LEU A 94 8.93 2.62 18.77
C LEU A 94 8.76 4.11 18.99
N ARG A 95 9.81 4.86 18.64
CA ARG A 95 9.70 6.31 18.48
C ARG A 95 9.01 6.64 17.16
N SER A 96 8.32 7.76 17.12
CA SER A 96 7.57 8.26 15.97
C SER A 96 8.45 8.48 14.74
N ASP A 97 9.64 9.03 14.90
CA ASP A 97 10.63 9.26 13.83
C ASP A 97 11.10 7.94 13.18
N ILE A 98 11.40 6.93 13.98
CA ILE A 98 11.78 5.60 13.49
C ILE A 98 10.61 4.91 12.79
N PHE A 99 9.40 5.06 13.33
CA PHE A 99 8.22 4.49 12.71
C PHE A 99 7.92 5.12 11.35
N GLU A 100 8.09 6.44 11.23
CA GLU A 100 7.95 7.15 9.95
C GLU A 100 8.90 6.62 8.88
N GLU A 101 10.18 6.40 9.21
CA GLU A 101 11.15 5.82 8.28
C GLU A 101 10.79 4.39 7.87
N VAL A 102 10.34 3.56 8.82
CA VAL A 102 9.85 2.21 8.52
C VAL A 102 8.62 2.27 7.61
N LEU A 103 7.68 3.17 7.88
CA LEU A 103 6.49 3.34 7.06
C LEU A 103 6.85 3.83 5.65
N ASN A 104 7.76 4.80 5.53
CA ASN A 104 8.26 5.28 4.25
C ASN A 104 8.93 4.16 3.47
N TYR A 105 9.71 3.30 4.12
CA TYR A 105 10.27 2.10 3.50
C TYR A 105 9.20 1.17 2.92
N MET A 106 8.12 0.89 3.67
CA MET A 106 7.03 0.04 3.19
C MET A 106 6.36 0.57 1.91
N TYR A 107 6.39 1.89 1.69
CA TYR A 107 5.76 2.56 0.54
C TYR A 107 6.74 3.06 -0.53
N THR A 108 8.05 2.95 -0.34
CA THR A 108 9.04 3.49 -1.29
C THR A 108 10.21 2.56 -1.56
N ALA A 109 10.33 1.47 -0.79
CA ALA A 109 11.50 0.59 -0.75
C ALA A 109 12.82 1.30 -0.41
N LYS A 110 12.75 2.49 0.23
CA LYS A 110 13.90 3.29 0.65
C LYS A 110 13.78 3.63 2.13
N ILE A 111 14.90 3.62 2.83
CA ILE A 111 14.99 4.01 4.24
C ILE A 111 16.22 4.89 4.42
N SER A 112 16.14 5.92 5.27
CA SER A 112 17.27 6.78 5.60
C SER A 112 17.28 7.05 7.10
N VAL A 113 18.19 6.36 7.78
CA VAL A 113 18.41 6.44 9.24
C VAL A 113 19.75 7.06 9.57
#